data_AF-A0A938UXY3-F1
#
_entry.id   AF-A0A938UXY3-F1
#
_cell.length_a   1.000
_cell.length_b   1.000
_cell.length_c   1.000
_cell.angle_alpha   90.00
_cell.angle_beta   90.00
_cell.angle_gamma   90.00
#
_symmetry.space_group_name_H-M   'P 1'
#
loop_
_entity.id
_entity.type
_entity.pdbx_description
1 polymer ?
#
loop_
_entity_poly.entity_id
_entity_poly.type
_entity_poly.pdbx_seq_one_letter_code
_entity_poly.pdbx_strand_id
1 'polypeptide(L)'
;MSRYLQKEVKTLRENIMTCFRETEITDKSFTSLFLSIIWLHALVDQEGKTEDPKERRRIIHEFRRRTKALKKGIRYVYEQAERRTTQPTASLQQ
;
A
#
# COMPACT_ATOMS: atom_id res chain seq x y z
N MET A 1 -0.02 -15.66 -14.76
CA MET A 1 0.71 -14.87 -13.75
C MET A 1 0.23 -13.42 -13.70
N SER A 2 0.29 -12.66 -14.80
CA SER A 2 -0.14 -11.25 -14.88
C SER A 2 -1.54 -10.96 -14.30
N ARG A 3 -2.56 -11.79 -14.61
CA ARG A 3 -3.92 -11.64 -14.03
C ARG A 3 -3.97 -11.67 -12.49
N TYR A 4 -3.13 -12.51 -11.86
CA TYR A 4 -3.03 -12.56 -10.41
C TYR A 4 -2.40 -11.29 -9.84
N LEU A 5 -1.33 -10.79 -10.46
CA LEU A 5 -0.68 -9.56 -10.04
C LEU A 5 -1.62 -8.35 -10.18
N GLN A 6 -2.35 -8.25 -11.29
CA GLN A 6 -3.37 -7.21 -11.49
C GLN A 6 -4.46 -7.26 -10.41
N LYS A 7 -4.96 -8.45 -10.08
CA LYS A 7 -5.95 -8.63 -9.01
C LYS A 7 -5.39 -8.16 -7.67
N GLU A 8 -4.15 -8.53 -7.34
CA GLU A 8 -3.51 -8.13 -6.09
C GLU A 8 -3.37 -6.60 -6.00
N VAL A 9 -2.97 -5.91 -7.07
CA VAL A 9 -2.90 -4.44 -7.07
C VAL A 9 -4.28 -3.81 -6.87
N LYS A 10 -5.32 -4.36 -7.53
CA LYS A 10 -6.70 -3.89 -7.35
C LYS A 10 -7.15 -4.03 -5.89
N THR A 11 -6.90 -5.18 -5.26
CA THR A 11 -7.20 -5.39 -3.84
C THR A 11 -6.44 -4.41 -2.94
N LEU A 12 -5.14 -4.19 -3.18
CA LEU A 12 -4.36 -3.25 -2.39
C LEU A 12 -4.86 -1.80 -2.53
N ARG A 13 -5.26 -1.41 -3.74
CA ARG A 13 -5.87 -0.09 -4.00
C ARG A 13 -7.15 0.08 -3.19
N GLU A 14 -8.04 -0.92 -3.24
CA GLU A 14 -9.29 -0.91 -2.46
C GLU A 14 -9.01 -0.81 -0.96
N ASN A 15 -8.04 -1.58 -0.45
CA ASN A 15 -7.63 -1.53 0.96
C ASN A 15 -7.09 -0.15 1.37
N ILE A 16 -6.32 0.52 0.52
CA ILE A 16 -5.81 1.87 0.79
C ILE A 16 -6.96 2.89 0.81
N MET A 17 -7.89 2.80 -0.14
CA MET A 17 -9.04 3.71 -0.18
C MET A 17 -9.97 3.50 1.03
N THR A 18 -10.13 2.26 1.48
CA THR A 18 -10.87 1.95 2.71
C THR A 18 -10.13 2.47 3.94
N CYS A 19 -8.84 2.19 4.06
CA CYS A 19 -8.00 2.71 5.14
C CYS A 19 -8.05 4.24 5.23
N PHE A 20 -7.97 4.92 4.09
CA PHE A 20 -8.09 6.37 4.03
C PHE A 20 -9.45 6.89 4.51
N ARG A 21 -10.54 6.27 4.05
CA ARG A 21 -11.91 6.63 4.48
C ARG A 21 -12.14 6.40 5.96
N GLU A 22 -11.59 5.33 6.52
CA GLU A 22 -11.82 4.94 7.92
C GLU A 22 -10.93 5.69 8.91
N THR A 23 -9.72 6.06 8.50
CA THR A 23 -8.74 6.70 9.39
C THR A 23 -8.72 8.22 9.29
N GLU A 24 -9.28 8.79 8.21
CA GLU A 24 -9.20 10.22 7.87
C GLU A 24 -7.76 10.79 7.86
N ILE A 25 -6.76 9.90 7.81
CA ILE A 25 -5.35 10.28 7.77
C ILE A 25 -5.02 10.79 6.36
N THR A 26 -4.98 12.11 6.22
CA THR A 26 -4.70 12.86 4.98
C THR A 26 -3.24 13.29 4.84
N ASP A 27 -2.34 12.71 5.63
CA ASP A 27 -0.93 13.12 5.66
C ASP A 27 -0.07 12.44 4.56
N LYS A 28 1.25 12.70 4.64
CA LYS A 28 2.27 12.14 3.73
C LYS A 28 2.19 10.60 3.58
N SER A 29 1.63 9.89 4.57
CA SER A 29 1.45 8.45 4.54
C SER A 29 0.49 8.04 3.43
N PHE A 30 -0.63 8.74 3.26
CA PHE A 30 -1.59 8.45 2.19
C PHE A 30 -0.95 8.60 0.81
N THR A 31 -0.26 9.72 0.56
CA THR A 31 0.45 9.96 -0.70
C THR A 31 1.49 8.87 -0.98
N SER A 32 2.27 8.47 0.03
CA SER A 32 3.28 7.42 -0.12
C SER A 32 2.66 6.05 -0.46
N LEU A 33 1.55 5.69 0.19
CA LEU A 33 0.81 4.46 -0.10
C LEU A 33 0.23 4.48 -1.52
N PHE A 34 -0.33 5.61 -1.95
CA PHE A 34 -0.90 5.75 -3.28
C PHE A 34 0.16 5.70 -4.39
N LEU A 35 1.30 6.38 -4.22
CA LEU A 35 2.44 6.28 -5.14
C LEU A 35 2.98 4.84 -5.24
N SER A 36 2.96 4.11 -4.14
CA SER A 36 3.37 2.70 -4.13
C SER A 36 2.43 1.82 -4.99
N ILE A 37 1.13 2.12 -5.03
CA ILE A 37 0.19 1.43 -5.94
C ILE A 37 0.50 1.74 -7.41
N ILE A 38 0.78 3.00 -7.74
CA ILE A 38 1.14 3.39 -9.11
C ILE A 38 2.39 2.63 -9.56
N TRP A 39 3.39 2.51 -8.68
CA TRP A 39 4.58 1.72 -8.98
C TRP A 39 4.27 0.23 -9.16
N LEU A 40 3.41 -0.37 -8.33
CA LEU A 40 3.00 -1.75 -8.53
C LEU A 40 2.30 -1.96 -9.88
N HIS A 41 1.46 -1.02 -10.33
CA HIS A 41 0.88 -1.07 -11.68
C HIS A 41 1.97 -1.05 -12.77
N ALA A 42 2.97 -0.18 -12.66
CA ALA A 42 4.08 -0.13 -13.60
C ALA A 42 4.87 -1.45 -13.66
N LEU A 43 5.11 -2.09 -12.51
CA LEU A 43 5.78 -3.40 -12.47
C LEU A 43 4.96 -4.49 -13.17
N VAL A 44 3.62 -4.48 -13.02
CA VAL A 44 2.76 -5.46 -13.69
C VAL A 44 2.74 -5.26 -15.21
N ASP A 45 2.69 -4.01 -15.65
CA ASP A 45 2.79 -3.68 -17.07
C ASP A 45 4.16 -4.10 -17.65
N GLN A 46 5.25 -3.81 -16.93
CA GLN A 46 6.59 -4.21 -17.31
C GLN A 46 6.75 -5.75 -17.36
N GLU A 47 6.19 -6.49 -16.39
CA GLU A 47 6.19 -7.96 -16.39
C GLU A 47 5.50 -8.53 -17.63
N GLY A 48 4.38 -7.94 -18.04
CA GLY A 48 3.62 -8.36 -19.22
C GLY A 48 4.38 -8.19 -20.53
N LYS A 49 5.26 -7.18 -20.60
CA LYS A 49 6.06 -6.82 -21.79
C LYS A 49 7.45 -7.47 -21.84
N THR A 50 7.92 -8.05 -20.73
CA THR A 50 9.29 -8.57 -20.62
C THR A 50 9.39 -9.98 -21.20
N GLU A 51 10.20 -10.16 -22.25
CA GLU A 51 10.46 -11.47 -22.86
C GLU A 51 11.51 -12.29 -22.11
N ASP A 52 12.50 -11.64 -21.48
CA ASP A 52 13.53 -12.32 -20.68
C ASP A 52 12.94 -12.96 -19.40
N PRO A 53 13.02 -14.30 -19.25
CA PRO A 53 12.53 -14.98 -18.05
C PRO A 53 13.26 -14.57 -16.76
N LYS A 54 14.55 -14.20 -16.82
CA LYS A 54 15.32 -13.78 -15.64
C LYS A 54 14.84 -12.41 -15.16
N GLU A 55 14.72 -11.46 -16.07
CA GLU A 55 14.18 -10.14 -15.76
C GLU A 55 12.71 -10.21 -15.29
N ARG A 56 11.88 -11.03 -15.93
CA ARG A 56 10.50 -11.28 -15.49
C ARG A 56 10.44 -11.77 -14.04
N ARG A 57 11.30 -12.71 -13.65
CA ARG A 57 11.41 -13.18 -12.26
C ARG A 57 11.84 -12.08 -11.31
N ARG A 58 12.79 -11.21 -11.71
CA ARG A 58 13.23 -10.05 -10.93
C ARG A 58 12.07 -9.10 -10.65
N ILE A 59 11.29 -8.77 -11.68
CA ILE A 59 10.09 -7.91 -11.56
C ILE A 59 9.06 -8.52 -10.61
N ILE A 60 8.78 -9.82 -10.72
CA ILE A 60 7.84 -10.52 -9.82
C ILE A 60 8.36 -10.49 -8.37
N HIS A 61 9.66 -10.68 -8.15
CA HIS A 61 10.24 -10.60 -6.82
C HIS A 61 10.12 -9.19 -6.23
N GLU A 62 10.43 -8.17 -7.02
CA GLU A 62 10.27 -6.78 -6.60
C GLU A 62 8.81 -6.46 -6.29
N PHE A 63 7.87 -6.88 -7.15
CA PHE A 63 6.45 -6.74 -6.91
C PHE A 63 6.05 -7.32 -5.54
N ARG A 64 6.44 -8.56 -5.25
CA ARG A 64 6.12 -9.23 -3.97
C ARG A 64 6.71 -8.47 -2.78
N ARG A 65 7.95 -8.01 -2.89
CA ARG A 65 8.63 -7.23 -1.84
C ARG A 65 7.88 -5.92 -1.56
N ARG A 66 7.51 -5.19 -2.62
CA ARG A 66 6.77 -3.92 -2.53
C ARG A 66 5.36 -4.13 -1.98
N THR A 67 4.65 -5.16 -2.42
CA THR A 67 3.35 -5.54 -1.88
C THR A 67 3.41 -5.83 -0.38
N LYS A 68 4.44 -6.55 0.09
CA LYS A 68 4.63 -6.81 1.53
C LYS A 68 4.86 -5.52 2.31
N ALA A 69 5.68 -4.60 1.79
CA ALA A 69 5.90 -3.29 2.41
C ALA A 69 4.62 -2.45 2.45
N LEU A 70 3.84 -2.47 1.38
CA LEU A 70 2.58 -1.73 1.29
C LEU A 70 1.55 -2.22 2.30
N LYS A 71 1.39 -3.53 2.45
CA LYS A 71 0.51 -4.14 3.48
C LYS A 71 0.92 -3.71 4.89
N LYS A 72 2.21 -3.64 5.18
CA LYS A 72 2.72 -3.13 6.47
C LYS A 72 2.40 -1.64 6.65
N GLY A 73 2.53 -0.84 5.59
CA GLY A 73 2.19 0.59 5.62
C GLY A 73 0.70 0.83 5.91
N ILE A 74 -0.19 0.08 5.26
CA ILE A 74 -1.64 0.15 5.53
C ILE A 74 -1.92 -0.19 7.01
N ARG A 75 -1.35 -1.28 7.51
CA ARG A 75 -1.49 -1.66 8.91
C ARG A 75 -0.99 -0.59 9.87
N TYR A 76 0.17 0.01 9.58
CA TYR A 76 0.72 1.09 10.38
C TYR A 76 -0.22 2.29 10.44
N VAL A 77 -0.87 2.67 9.33
CA VAL A 77 -1.83 3.78 9.31
C VAL A 77 -3.05 3.47 10.20
N TYR A 78 -3.59 2.25 10.15
CA TYR A 78 -4.64 1.82 11.08
C TYR A 78 -4.20 1.90 12.54
N GLU A 79 -3.02 1.38 12.86
CA GLU A 79 -2.46 1.44 14.23
C GLU A 79 -2.26 2.88 14.71
N GLN A 80 -1.89 3.82 13.82
CA GLN A 80 -1.81 5.24 14.17
C GLN A 80 -3.18 5.85 14.42
N ALA A 81 -4.20 5.50 13.63
CA ALA A 81 -5.55 5.99 13.82
C ALA A 81 -6.15 5.52 15.16
N GLU A 82 -5.96 4.24 15.51
CA GLU A 82 -6.40 3.67 16.80
C GLU A 82 -5.71 4.34 18.00
N ARG A 83 -4.43 4.69 17.88
CA ARG A 83 -3.72 5.43 18.95
C ARG A 83 -4.28 6.83 19.17
N ARG A 84 -4.73 7.51 18.10
CA ARG A 84 -5.36 8.84 18.21
C ARG A 84 -6.71 8.79 18.94
N THR A 85 -7.46 7.70 18.80
CA THR A 85 -8.76 7.55 19.48
C THR A 85 -8.64 7.06 20.92
N THR A 86 -7.52 6.43 21.30
CA THR A 86 -7.28 5.88 22.64
C THR A 86 -6.42 6.77 23.55
N GLN A 87 -5.77 7.82 23.03
CA GLN A 87 -5.19 8.85 23.89
C GLN A 87 -6.29 9.81 24.36
N PRO A 88 -6.60 9.87 25.67
CA PRO A 88 -7.47 10.90 26.20
C PRO A 88 -6.80 12.23 25.92
N THR A 89 -7.56 13.18 25.38
CA THR A 89 -7.23 14.60 25.47
C THR A 89 -6.98 14.87 26.96
N ALA A 90 -5.72 14.99 27.35
CA ALA A 90 -5.34 15.55 28.64
C ALA A 90 -5.63 17.05 28.57
N SER A 91 -6.92 17.39 28.54
CA SER A 91 -7.39 18.76 28.65
C SER A 91 -7.63 19.05 30.12
N LEU A 92 -6.98 20.14 30.56
CA LEU A 92 -7.37 21.04 31.63
C LEU A 92 -6.95 20.65 33.05
N GLN A 93 -5.68 20.87 33.34
CA GLN A 93 -5.29 21.53 34.60
C GLN A 93 -4.22 22.58 34.31
N GLN A 94 -4.64 23.83 34.16
CA GLN A 94 -4.20 25.01 34.94
C GLN A 94 -4.88 26.26 34.40
#